data_AF-C1DZE5-F1
#
_entry.id   AF-C1DZE5-F1
#
_cell.length_a   1.000
_cell.length_b   1.000
_cell.length_c   1.000
_cell.angle_alpha   90.00
_cell.angle_beta   90.00
_cell.angle_gamma   90.00
#
_symmetry.space_group_name_H-M   'P 1'
#
loop_
_entity.id
_entity.type
_entity.pdbx_description
1 polymer ?
#
loop_
_entity_poly.entity_id
_entity_poly.type
_entity_poly.pdbx_seq_one_letter_code
_entity_poly.pdbx_strand_id
1 'polypeptide(L)'
;MSASSSAFRIGVPNRRLVHRNWIRRVPIRGNRHRARAGSTDEDDGWSFLGGGGSVSKSQDEALEQDGWVSYDPEPDPSTSGEWETDSRGKVVYYARGYYYDAVRETDIGERVKVEVGLVDKRVKRTFFLPKTLSNGESDIVEVTMERPLGIVFEPDTEGRVRVADFVAGSRAGRAAAVASLSPAGAQAASRGDVLRAFTASTVSFGPRAQLLGDLSGSKRAVVLFGADGQSWTKTTSALTSGLVADGPVTLLLERDRDPERAKAWTPEELPQDDPRVPQKAQPRGAKAPGSSPKTAGSGTRRTVEEESDVPDAINYAFLTAFVSFILLILAGFNP
;
A
#
# COMPACT_ATOMS: atom_id res chain seq x y z
N MET A 1 -20.95 32.39 -54.45
CA MET A 1 -19.74 32.63 -53.65
C MET A 1 -20.14 33.38 -52.38
N SER A 2 -19.55 32.99 -51.25
CA SER A 2 -19.70 33.53 -49.89
C SER A 2 -20.97 33.13 -49.11
N ALA A 3 -20.87 32.03 -48.36
CA ALA A 3 -21.72 31.73 -47.22
C ALA A 3 -20.98 32.16 -45.94
N SER A 4 -21.61 33.03 -45.15
CA SER A 4 -21.10 33.54 -43.87
C SER A 4 -21.51 32.58 -42.75
N SER A 5 -20.54 31.94 -42.12
CA SER A 5 -20.74 31.00 -41.00
C SER A 5 -20.77 31.76 -39.67
N SER A 6 -21.91 31.72 -38.99
CA SER A 6 -22.09 32.24 -37.63
C SER A 6 -21.53 31.24 -36.59
N ALA A 7 -20.42 31.61 -35.95
CA ALA A 7 -19.84 30.86 -34.84
C ALA A 7 -20.59 31.17 -33.53
N PHE A 8 -21.38 30.23 -33.04
CA PHE A 8 -21.87 30.23 -31.66
C PHE A 8 -20.74 29.79 -30.71
N ARG A 9 -20.17 30.75 -29.97
CA ARG A 9 -19.30 30.46 -28.82
C ARG A 9 -20.17 30.23 -27.59
N ILE A 10 -20.34 28.97 -27.21
CA ILE A 10 -20.90 28.60 -25.91
C ILE A 10 -19.78 28.79 -24.88
N GLY A 11 -19.94 29.79 -24.02
CA GLY A 11 -19.04 30.05 -22.90
C GLY A 11 -19.17 28.94 -21.85
N VAL A 12 -18.08 28.23 -21.62
CA VAL A 12 -17.96 27.26 -20.52
C VAL A 12 -17.82 28.04 -19.21
N PRO A 13 -18.68 27.82 -18.20
CA PRO A 13 -18.51 28.46 -16.91
C PRO A 13 -17.30 27.88 -16.19
N ASN A 14 -16.35 28.75 -15.90
CA ASN A 14 -15.13 28.49 -15.14
C ASN A 14 -15.49 28.14 -13.68
N ARG A 15 -15.73 26.85 -13.39
CA ARG A 15 -15.87 26.36 -12.02
C ARG A 15 -14.48 26.31 -11.38
N ARG A 16 -14.16 27.35 -10.62
CA ARG A 16 -13.10 27.33 -9.60
C ARG A 16 -13.33 26.13 -8.67
N LEU A 17 -12.52 25.10 -8.81
CA LEU A 17 -12.32 24.07 -7.80
C LEU A 17 -11.81 24.77 -6.54
N VAL A 18 -12.67 24.88 -5.54
CA VAL A 18 -12.29 25.31 -4.20
C VAL A 18 -11.53 24.14 -3.58
N HIS A 19 -10.20 24.19 -3.61
CA HIS A 19 -9.37 23.37 -2.73
C HIS A 19 -9.74 23.71 -1.28
N ARG A 20 -10.62 22.91 -0.68
CA ARG A 20 -10.82 22.93 0.78
C ARG A 20 -9.56 22.34 1.41
N ASN A 21 -8.69 23.22 1.88
CA ASN A 21 -7.58 22.87 2.77
C ASN A 21 -8.15 22.22 4.04
N TRP A 22 -8.08 20.90 4.14
CA TRP A 22 -8.52 20.11 5.30
C TRP A 22 -7.39 19.82 6.30
N ILE A 23 -6.46 20.76 6.45
CA ILE A 23 -5.43 20.66 7.49
C ILE A 23 -5.98 21.30 8.76
N ARG A 24 -6.76 20.54 9.54
CA ARG A 24 -6.91 20.82 10.98
C ARG A 24 -6.06 19.82 11.74
N ARG A 25 -4.86 20.27 12.13
CA ARG A 25 -4.04 19.56 13.11
C ARG A 25 -4.77 19.62 14.46
N VAL A 26 -4.96 18.47 15.09
CA VAL A 26 -5.34 18.41 16.51
C VAL A 26 -4.15 18.94 17.32
N PRO A 27 -4.36 19.90 18.25
CA PRO A 27 -3.27 20.36 19.11
C PRO A 27 -2.90 19.27 20.11
N ILE A 28 -1.62 18.87 20.10
CA ILE A 28 -1.01 18.03 21.13
C ILE A 28 -1.02 18.84 22.44
N ARG A 29 -1.92 18.51 23.36
CA ARG A 29 -1.87 19.06 24.72
C ARG A 29 -0.79 18.33 25.51
N GLY A 30 0.31 19.03 25.77
CA GLY A 30 1.27 18.63 26.79
C GLY A 30 0.63 18.72 28.17
N ASN A 31 0.56 17.61 28.88
CA ASN A 31 0.21 17.57 30.30
C ASN A 31 1.30 18.27 31.11
N ARG A 32 1.07 19.54 31.48
CA ARG A 32 1.77 20.18 32.61
C ARG A 32 0.98 19.88 33.88
N HIS A 33 1.37 18.83 34.60
CA HIS A 33 1.02 18.71 36.01
C HIS A 33 1.77 19.80 36.78
N ARG A 34 1.03 20.82 37.22
CA ARG A 34 1.52 21.80 38.19
C ARG A 34 1.32 21.22 39.58
N ALA A 35 2.42 20.87 40.23
CA ALA A 35 2.45 20.48 41.64
C ALA A 35 1.81 21.56 42.51
N ARG A 36 0.91 21.16 43.41
CA ARG A 36 0.47 21.98 44.54
C ARG A 36 0.78 21.19 45.81
N ALA A 37 1.68 21.76 46.59
CA ALA A 37 2.11 21.26 47.89
C ALA A 37 1.04 21.49 48.97
N GLY A 38 1.01 20.58 49.94
CA GLY A 38 0.54 20.84 51.31
C GLY A 38 -0.70 20.06 51.72
N SER A 39 -0.52 18.93 52.42
CA SER A 39 -0.91 18.77 53.83
C SER A 39 -0.64 17.33 54.28
N THR A 40 -0.10 17.25 55.48
CA THR A 40 0.06 16.04 56.31
C THR A 40 -1.30 15.47 56.68
N ASP A 41 -1.44 14.16 56.71
CA ASP A 41 -1.79 13.40 57.91
C ASP A 41 -1.84 11.90 57.60
N GLU A 42 -1.67 11.14 58.68
CA GLU A 42 -1.29 9.75 58.80
C GLU A 42 -2.45 8.77 58.47
N ASP A 43 -2.05 7.49 58.32
CA ASP A 43 -2.85 6.27 58.49
C ASP A 43 -3.99 5.98 57.48
N ASP A 44 -3.80 4.92 56.67
CA ASP A 44 -4.52 3.65 56.86
C ASP A 44 -4.50 2.72 55.64
N GLY A 45 -4.20 1.44 55.91
CA GLY A 45 -4.96 0.32 55.39
C GLY A 45 -4.90 0.00 53.89
N TRP A 46 -3.95 -0.85 53.50
CA TRP A 46 -4.07 -1.68 52.30
C TRP A 46 -5.26 -2.64 52.44
N SER A 47 -6.42 -2.23 51.94
CA SER A 47 -7.60 -3.08 51.78
C SER A 47 -7.72 -3.52 50.32
N PHE A 48 -7.21 -4.72 50.05
CA PHE A 48 -7.47 -5.47 48.83
C PHE A 48 -8.86 -6.09 48.95
N LEU A 49 -9.90 -5.41 48.45
CA LEU A 49 -11.24 -5.97 48.31
C LEU A 49 -11.59 -6.08 46.83
N GLY A 50 -11.85 -7.32 46.42
CA GLY A 50 -12.36 -7.65 45.10
C GLY A 50 -13.74 -7.06 44.87
N GLY A 51 -13.88 -6.39 43.73
CA GLY A 51 -15.17 -6.07 43.12
C GLY A 51 -15.33 -6.91 41.86
N GLY A 52 -15.95 -8.08 42.03
CA GLY A 52 -16.46 -8.88 40.92
C GLY A 52 -17.62 -8.17 40.25
N GLY A 53 -17.33 -7.41 39.20
CA GLY A 53 -18.30 -6.97 38.20
C GLY A 53 -18.02 -7.73 36.91
N SER A 54 -18.65 -8.89 36.72
CA SER A 54 -18.64 -9.59 35.43
C SER A 54 -19.55 -8.84 34.46
N VAL A 55 -19.10 -7.68 33.99
CA VAL A 55 -19.54 -7.17 32.69
C VAL A 55 -18.90 -8.10 31.68
N SER A 56 -19.73 -8.81 30.91
CA SER A 56 -19.31 -9.66 29.80
C SER A 56 -18.60 -8.80 28.76
N LYS A 57 -17.32 -8.49 29.01
CA LYS A 57 -16.43 -7.87 28.04
C LYS A 57 -16.41 -8.80 26.85
N SER A 58 -16.91 -8.30 25.72
CA SER A 58 -16.87 -9.06 24.48
C SER A 58 -15.44 -9.52 24.24
N GLN A 59 -15.27 -10.72 23.68
CA GLN A 59 -13.95 -11.31 23.38
C GLN A 59 -13.07 -10.34 22.54
N ASP A 60 -13.71 -9.43 21.81
CA ASP A 60 -13.09 -8.36 21.02
C ASP A 60 -12.44 -7.27 21.92
N GLU A 61 -13.01 -6.91 23.07
CA GLU A 61 -12.42 -5.95 24.04
C GLU A 61 -11.27 -6.57 24.87
N ALA A 62 -11.27 -7.89 25.04
CA ALA A 62 -10.17 -8.58 25.73
C ALA A 62 -8.89 -8.64 24.88
N LEU A 63 -9.02 -8.54 23.54
CA LEU A 63 -7.88 -8.49 22.61
C LEU A 63 -7.25 -7.11 22.52
N GLU A 64 -7.98 -6.03 22.84
CA GLU A 64 -7.49 -4.65 22.89
C GLU A 64 -6.61 -4.37 24.13
N GLN A 65 -6.61 -5.26 25.14
CA GLN A 65 -5.83 -5.11 26.38
C GLN A 65 -4.33 -5.46 26.25
N ASP A 66 -3.87 -6.00 25.12
CA ASP A 66 -2.47 -6.38 24.89
C ASP A 66 -1.51 -5.18 24.71
N GLY A 67 -1.92 -3.96 25.10
CA GLY A 67 -1.08 -2.77 25.02
C GLY A 67 -0.83 -2.32 23.58
N TRP A 68 -1.81 -2.51 22.70
CA TRP A 68 -1.77 -1.99 21.33
C TRP A 68 -1.85 -0.47 21.40
N VAL A 69 -0.69 0.19 21.39
CA VAL A 69 -0.62 1.63 21.16
C VAL A 69 -0.87 1.82 19.67
N SER A 70 -2.15 1.87 19.27
CA SER A 70 -2.50 2.72 18.14
C SER A 70 -1.94 4.09 18.49
N TYR A 71 -1.13 4.66 17.61
CA TYR A 71 -0.41 5.91 17.90
C TYR A 71 -1.33 7.12 18.12
N ASP A 72 -2.66 6.93 18.08
CA ASP A 72 -3.62 7.78 18.75
C ASP A 72 -4.61 6.87 19.50
N PRO A 73 -5.02 7.21 20.75
CA PRO A 73 -6.16 6.56 21.38
C PRO A 73 -7.33 6.62 20.39
N GLU A 74 -8.07 5.52 20.24
CA GLU A 74 -9.31 5.56 19.47
C GLU A 74 -10.09 6.79 19.94
N PRO A 75 -10.51 7.69 19.02
CA PRO A 75 -11.11 8.94 19.41
C PRO A 75 -12.28 8.61 20.33
N ASP A 76 -12.19 9.11 21.57
CA ASP A 76 -13.18 8.79 22.59
C ASP A 76 -14.55 9.18 22.03
N PRO A 77 -15.52 8.24 21.93
CA PRO A 77 -16.85 8.54 21.42
C PRO A 77 -17.56 9.64 22.23
N SER A 78 -17.07 9.96 23.43
CA SER A 78 -17.53 11.11 24.23
C SER A 78 -17.12 12.48 23.68
N THR A 79 -16.19 12.53 22.71
CA THR A 79 -15.66 13.77 22.12
C THR A 79 -16.59 14.36 21.07
N SER A 80 -17.79 14.79 21.47
CA SER A 80 -18.74 15.73 20.81
C SER A 80 -18.90 15.73 19.26
N GLY A 81 -18.50 14.66 18.57
CA GLY A 81 -18.61 14.48 17.13
C GLY A 81 -19.51 13.29 16.83
N GLU A 82 -20.48 13.49 15.96
CA GLU A 82 -21.29 12.42 15.35
C GLU A 82 -20.39 11.61 14.39
N TRP A 83 -19.59 10.71 14.95
CA TRP A 83 -18.77 9.78 14.19
C TRP A 83 -19.62 8.60 13.70
N GLU A 84 -19.36 8.15 12.48
CA GLU A 84 -19.99 6.95 11.96
C GLU A 84 -19.47 5.72 12.71
N THR A 85 -20.41 4.88 13.13
CA THR A 85 -20.12 3.58 13.71
C THR A 85 -20.66 2.47 12.83
N ASP A 86 -19.96 1.35 12.80
CA ASP A 86 -20.43 0.17 12.10
C ASP A 86 -21.55 -0.55 12.87
N SER A 87 -22.07 -1.64 12.31
CA SER A 87 -23.12 -2.45 12.94
C SER A 87 -22.74 -3.04 14.32
N ARG A 88 -21.45 -2.98 14.71
CA ARG A 88 -20.93 -3.45 16.00
C ARG A 88 -20.67 -2.29 16.97
N GLY A 89 -21.01 -1.05 16.60
CA GLY A 89 -20.74 0.14 17.39
C GLY A 89 -19.27 0.56 17.40
N LYS A 90 -18.44 0.02 16.48
CA LYS A 90 -17.02 0.40 16.33
C LYS A 90 -16.90 1.53 15.32
N VAL A 91 -15.97 2.46 15.55
CA VAL A 91 -15.77 3.63 14.69
C VAL A 91 -15.33 3.22 13.29
N VAL A 92 -15.87 3.89 12.28
CA VAL A 92 -15.41 3.77 10.88
C VAL A 92 -14.25 4.73 10.63
N TYR A 93 -13.19 4.23 10.00
CA TYR A 93 -11.94 5.00 9.81
C TYR A 93 -11.64 5.30 8.35
N TYR A 94 -11.09 6.48 8.08
CA TYR A 94 -10.42 6.82 6.83
C TYR A 94 -8.90 6.64 7.00
N ALA A 95 -8.28 5.86 6.12
CA ALA A 95 -6.84 5.61 6.17
C ALA A 95 -6.05 6.69 5.41
N ARG A 96 -5.05 7.29 6.08
CA ARG A 96 -4.16 8.32 5.52
C ARG A 96 -2.71 8.00 5.84
N GLY A 97 -2.03 7.33 4.91
CA GLY A 97 -0.75 6.67 5.21
C GLY A 97 -0.95 5.66 6.35
N TYR A 98 -0.16 5.77 7.41
CA TYR A 98 -0.26 4.91 8.61
C TYR A 98 -1.23 5.42 9.69
N TYR A 99 -1.96 6.51 9.43
CA TYR A 99 -2.86 7.14 10.40
C TYR A 99 -4.32 6.90 10.03
N TYR A 100 -5.19 6.91 11.04
CA TYR A 100 -6.64 6.75 10.90
C TYR A 100 -7.36 7.99 11.39
N ASP A 101 -8.19 8.56 10.53
CA ASP A 101 -9.08 9.67 10.86
C ASP A 101 -10.50 9.10 11.01
N ALA A 102 -11.23 9.47 12.07
CA ALA A 102 -12.63 9.06 12.22
C ALA A 102 -13.53 9.73 11.17
N VAL A 103 -14.52 9.00 10.69
CA VAL A 103 -15.40 9.39 9.58
C VAL A 103 -16.76 9.81 10.11
N ARG A 104 -17.44 10.73 9.43
CA ARG A 104 -18.82 11.13 9.76
C ARG A 104 -19.81 10.38 8.90
N GLU A 105 -21.02 10.16 9.42
CA GLU A 105 -22.09 9.51 8.66
C GLU A 105 -22.44 10.25 7.35
N THR A 106 -22.21 11.56 7.32
CA THR A 106 -22.46 12.39 6.13
C THR A 106 -21.43 12.19 5.01
N ASP A 107 -20.31 11.51 5.27
CA ASP A 107 -19.23 11.36 4.30
C ASP A 107 -19.61 10.34 3.22
N ILE A 108 -19.47 10.74 1.95
CA ILE A 108 -19.88 9.94 0.78
C ILE A 108 -18.70 9.08 0.32
N GLY A 109 -18.92 7.76 0.28
CA GLY A 109 -17.89 6.79 -0.08
C GLY A 109 -18.31 5.36 0.24
N GLU A 110 -17.41 4.43 -0.02
CA GLU A 110 -17.64 3.00 0.19
C GLU A 110 -17.08 2.54 1.53
N ARG A 111 -17.78 1.61 2.20
CA ARG A 111 -17.34 1.04 3.48
C ARG A 111 -16.85 -0.38 3.25
N VAL A 112 -15.58 -0.64 3.55
CA VAL A 112 -14.90 -1.91 3.30
C VAL A 112 -14.39 -2.49 4.63
N LYS A 113 -14.56 -3.79 4.83
CA LYS A 113 -14.09 -4.47 6.04
C LYS A 113 -12.73 -5.11 5.78
N VAL A 114 -11.69 -4.67 6.47
CA VAL A 114 -10.33 -5.18 6.30
C VAL A 114 -9.79 -5.75 7.60
N GLU A 115 -9.07 -6.87 7.51
CA GLU A 115 -8.39 -7.49 8.65
C GLU A 115 -7.07 -6.78 8.97
N VAL A 116 -7.01 -6.16 10.15
CA VAL A 116 -5.85 -5.41 10.66
C VAL A 116 -5.62 -5.76 12.14
N GLY A 117 -4.43 -5.54 12.66
CA GLY A 117 -4.05 -5.88 14.04
C GLY A 117 -2.70 -6.58 14.12
N LEU A 118 -2.40 -7.25 15.22
CA LEU A 118 -1.19 -8.08 15.30
C LEU A 118 -1.25 -9.21 14.26
N VAL A 119 -0.11 -9.61 13.70
CA VAL A 119 -0.05 -10.64 12.63
C VAL A 119 -0.85 -11.90 13.01
N ASP A 120 -0.71 -12.34 14.26
CA ASP A 120 -1.32 -13.57 14.80
C ASP A 120 -2.73 -13.35 15.39
N LYS A 121 -3.19 -12.09 15.49
CA LYS A 121 -4.46 -11.68 16.10
C LYS A 121 -5.10 -10.53 15.31
N ARG A 122 -5.38 -10.75 14.03
CA ARG A 122 -6.04 -9.75 13.18
C ARG A 122 -7.54 -9.67 13.51
N VAL A 123 -8.09 -8.46 13.43
CA VAL A 123 -9.50 -8.17 13.65
C VAL A 123 -10.05 -7.42 12.45
N LYS A 124 -11.29 -7.72 12.06
CA LYS A 124 -11.98 -6.99 10.99
C LYS A 124 -12.36 -5.59 11.48
N ARG A 125 -11.85 -4.56 10.81
CA ARG A 125 -12.24 -3.16 11.02
C ARG A 125 -12.88 -2.59 9.76
N THR A 126 -13.84 -1.69 9.94
CA THR A 126 -14.55 -1.04 8.84
C THR A 126 -13.84 0.26 8.46
N PHE A 127 -13.49 0.39 7.19
CA PHE A 127 -12.81 1.55 6.63
C PHE A 127 -13.65 2.22 5.57
N PHE A 128 -13.60 3.55 5.54
CA PHE A 128 -14.23 4.41 4.55
C PHE A 128 -13.25 4.73 3.42
N LEU A 129 -13.70 4.57 2.18
CA LEU A 129 -12.97 4.93 0.98
C LEU A 129 -13.79 5.91 0.13
N PRO A 130 -13.40 7.20 0.04
CA PRO A 130 -14.03 8.15 -0.85
C PRO A 130 -13.65 7.81 -2.29
N LYS A 131 -14.59 7.78 -3.25
CA LYS A 131 -14.26 7.57 -4.68
C LYS A 131 -13.59 8.84 -5.23
N THR A 132 -12.46 8.68 -5.92
CA THR A 132 -11.65 9.83 -6.40
C THR A 132 -11.62 9.98 -7.90
N LEU A 133 -12.05 8.95 -8.65
CA LEU A 133 -12.19 9.06 -10.09
C LEU A 133 -13.34 10.02 -10.42
N SER A 134 -13.01 11.05 -11.21
CA SER A 134 -13.73 12.32 -11.40
C SER A 134 -15.18 12.20 -11.90
N ASN A 135 -15.56 11.05 -12.44
CA ASN A 135 -16.80 10.86 -13.17
C ASN A 135 -17.86 10.05 -12.40
N GLY A 136 -17.57 9.67 -11.15
CA GLY A 136 -18.52 8.99 -10.24
C GLY A 136 -18.85 7.53 -10.60
N GLU A 137 -18.45 7.08 -11.79
CA GLU A 137 -18.62 5.70 -12.26
C GLU A 137 -17.36 4.87 -12.01
N SER A 138 -17.07 4.62 -10.73
CA SER A 138 -16.01 3.73 -10.31
C SER A 138 -16.49 2.76 -9.23
N ASP A 139 -15.80 1.63 -9.11
CA ASP A 139 -16.08 0.60 -8.12
C ASP A 139 -14.83 0.35 -7.27
N ILE A 140 -14.99 0.16 -5.96
CA ILE A 140 -13.90 -0.30 -5.11
C ILE A 140 -13.82 -1.82 -5.20
N VAL A 141 -12.64 -2.33 -5.53
CA VAL A 141 -12.34 -3.75 -5.68
C VAL A 141 -11.36 -4.14 -4.59
N GLU A 142 -11.80 -5.02 -3.70
CA GLU A 142 -10.94 -5.66 -2.70
C GLU A 142 -10.25 -6.87 -3.33
N VAL A 143 -8.91 -6.88 -3.28
CA VAL A 143 -8.09 -7.97 -3.83
C VAL A 143 -7.10 -8.44 -2.78
N THR A 144 -7.28 -9.66 -2.29
CA THR A 144 -6.35 -10.30 -1.34
C THR A 144 -5.41 -11.26 -2.06
N MET A 145 -4.11 -11.13 -1.84
CA MET A 145 -3.09 -11.96 -2.47
C MET A 145 -1.86 -12.20 -1.61
N GLU A 146 -1.20 -13.32 -1.88
CA GLU A 146 0.06 -13.69 -1.23
C GLU A 146 1.24 -12.87 -1.76
N ARG A 147 2.28 -12.71 -0.94
CA ARG A 147 3.56 -12.14 -1.35
C ARG A 147 4.42 -13.21 -2.07
N PRO A 148 5.23 -12.85 -3.08
CA PRO A 148 5.31 -11.54 -3.74
C PRO A 148 4.07 -11.26 -4.59
N LEU A 149 3.63 -9.99 -4.61
CA LEU A 149 2.38 -9.59 -5.26
C LEU A 149 2.38 -9.87 -6.77
N GLY A 150 3.52 -9.65 -7.44
CA GLY A 150 3.62 -9.80 -8.90
C GLY A 150 2.88 -8.70 -9.69
N ILE A 151 2.63 -7.55 -9.07
CA ILE A 151 2.04 -6.35 -9.67
C ILE A 151 3.12 -5.28 -9.82
N VAL A 152 3.13 -4.60 -10.97
CA VAL A 152 3.92 -3.41 -11.23
C VAL A 152 3.05 -2.19 -10.98
N PHE A 153 3.46 -1.36 -10.02
CA PHE A 153 2.78 -0.10 -9.71
C PHE A 153 3.61 1.09 -10.21
N GLU A 154 2.94 2.10 -10.73
CA GLU A 154 3.56 3.35 -11.17
C GLU A 154 2.75 4.57 -10.69
N PRO A 155 3.41 5.69 -10.36
CA PRO A 155 2.71 6.95 -10.13
C PRO A 155 2.19 7.52 -11.46
N ASP A 156 1.01 8.13 -11.43
CA ASP A 156 0.45 8.89 -12.55
C ASP A 156 0.72 10.39 -12.41
N THR A 157 0.45 11.16 -13.47
CA THR A 157 0.60 12.62 -13.47
C THR A 157 -0.35 13.34 -12.50
N GLU A 158 -1.35 12.66 -11.95
CA GLU A 158 -2.27 13.19 -10.94
C GLU A 158 -1.79 12.88 -9.50
N GLY A 159 -0.62 12.26 -9.35
CA GLY A 159 -0.03 11.89 -8.07
C GLY A 159 -0.67 10.65 -7.42
N ARG A 160 -1.43 9.86 -8.19
CA ARG A 160 -2.04 8.60 -7.75
C ARG A 160 -1.14 7.43 -8.14
N VAL A 161 -1.29 6.31 -7.44
CA VAL A 161 -0.57 5.08 -7.77
C VAL A 161 -1.50 4.16 -8.54
N ARG A 162 -1.06 3.68 -9.70
CA ARG A 162 -1.84 2.81 -10.58
C ARG A 162 -1.18 1.47 -10.82
N VAL A 163 -2.00 0.46 -11.10
CA VAL A 163 -1.55 -0.83 -11.62
C VAL A 163 -1.11 -0.64 -13.06
N ALA A 164 0.20 -0.63 -13.31
CA ALA A 164 0.76 -0.44 -14.63
C ALA A 164 0.80 -1.75 -15.41
N ASP A 165 1.34 -2.79 -14.78
CA ASP A 165 1.47 -4.11 -15.39
C ASP A 165 1.54 -5.23 -14.34
N PHE A 166 1.75 -6.46 -14.79
CA PHE A 166 1.96 -7.65 -13.99
C PHE A 166 3.28 -8.32 -14.39
N VAL A 167 3.97 -8.88 -13.41
CA VAL A 167 5.17 -9.68 -13.66
C VAL A 167 4.77 -10.95 -14.42
N ALA A 168 5.46 -11.26 -15.51
CA ALA A 168 5.18 -12.44 -16.32
C ALA A 168 5.25 -13.73 -15.49
N GLY A 169 4.27 -14.61 -15.65
CA GLY A 169 4.18 -15.87 -14.89
C GLY A 169 3.77 -15.72 -13.42
N SER A 170 3.54 -14.49 -12.92
CA SER A 170 3.09 -14.27 -11.55
C SER A 170 1.66 -14.72 -11.31
N ARG A 171 1.30 -14.90 -10.02
CA ARG A 171 -0.07 -15.21 -9.62
C ARG A 171 -1.04 -14.08 -9.98
N ALA A 172 -0.66 -12.83 -9.74
CA ALA A 172 -1.47 -11.67 -10.12
C ALA A 172 -1.67 -11.58 -11.63
N GLY A 173 -0.61 -11.79 -12.43
CA GLY A 173 -0.72 -11.79 -13.89
C GLY A 173 -1.64 -12.89 -14.42
N ARG A 174 -1.58 -14.11 -13.86
CA ARG A 174 -2.52 -15.19 -14.20
C ARG A 174 -3.96 -14.85 -13.79
N ALA A 175 -4.17 -14.30 -12.59
CA ALA A 175 -5.48 -13.91 -12.11
C ALA A 175 -6.09 -12.79 -12.98
N ALA A 176 -5.30 -11.79 -13.36
CA ALA A 176 -5.72 -10.73 -14.27
C ALA A 176 -6.04 -11.27 -15.68
N ALA A 177 -5.25 -12.21 -16.20
CA ALA A 177 -5.53 -12.86 -17.48
C ALA A 177 -6.86 -13.63 -17.45
N VAL A 178 -7.11 -14.40 -16.37
CA VAL A 178 -8.40 -15.10 -16.19
C VAL A 178 -9.56 -14.11 -16.07
N ALA A 179 -9.39 -13.05 -15.27
CA ALA A 179 -10.39 -12.00 -15.11
C ALA A 179 -10.72 -11.28 -16.43
N SER A 180 -9.73 -11.13 -17.33
CA SER A 180 -9.95 -10.53 -18.65
C SER A 180 -10.84 -11.37 -19.56
N LEU A 181 -10.89 -12.70 -19.36
CA LEU A 181 -11.75 -13.62 -20.09
C LEU A 181 -13.15 -13.71 -19.49
N SER A 182 -13.26 -13.56 -18.16
CA SER A 182 -14.52 -13.62 -17.43
C SER A 182 -14.59 -12.49 -16.39
N PRO A 183 -14.98 -11.27 -16.80
CA PRO A 183 -14.91 -10.08 -15.94
C PRO A 183 -15.95 -10.05 -14.82
N ALA A 184 -17.04 -10.82 -14.94
CA ALA A 184 -18.09 -10.85 -13.94
C ALA A 184 -17.58 -11.44 -12.61
N GLY A 185 -17.54 -10.61 -11.57
CA GLY A 185 -17.21 -11.03 -10.20
C GLY A 185 -15.72 -11.32 -9.94
N ALA A 186 -14.83 -11.00 -10.87
CA ALA A 186 -13.41 -11.28 -10.70
C ALA A 186 -12.75 -10.33 -9.68
N GLN A 187 -12.43 -10.86 -8.50
CA GLN A 187 -11.61 -10.20 -7.47
C GLN A 187 -10.12 -10.29 -7.83
N ALA A 188 -9.74 -9.70 -8.96
CA ALA A 188 -8.36 -9.59 -9.41
C ALA A 188 -8.03 -8.14 -9.76
N ALA A 189 -6.78 -7.74 -9.55
CA ALA A 189 -6.30 -6.44 -10.01
C ALA A 189 -6.29 -6.37 -11.54
N SER A 190 -6.59 -5.21 -12.09
CA SER A 190 -6.58 -4.92 -13.52
C SER A 190 -5.65 -3.74 -13.82
N ARG A 191 -5.06 -3.72 -15.03
CA ARG A 191 -4.26 -2.56 -15.47
C ARG A 191 -5.13 -1.30 -15.47
N GLY A 192 -4.58 -0.21 -14.95
CA GLY A 192 -5.27 1.07 -14.82
C GLY A 192 -5.99 1.29 -13.48
N ASP A 193 -6.22 0.23 -12.68
CA ASP A 193 -6.80 0.35 -11.34
C ASP A 193 -5.95 1.30 -10.47
N VAL A 194 -6.61 2.15 -9.69
CA VAL A 194 -5.96 3.08 -8.77
C VAL A 194 -5.82 2.44 -7.40
N LEU A 195 -4.60 2.36 -6.88
CA LEU A 195 -4.33 1.91 -5.52
C LEU A 195 -4.77 2.98 -4.51
N ARG A 196 -5.84 2.69 -3.76
CA ARG A 196 -6.40 3.59 -2.74
C ARG A 196 -5.85 3.29 -1.35
N ALA A 197 -5.78 2.01 -1.01
CA ALA A 197 -5.20 1.55 0.24
C ALA A 197 -4.73 0.11 0.14
N PHE A 198 -3.92 -0.34 1.09
CA PHE A 198 -3.49 -1.74 1.18
C PHE A 198 -3.01 -2.09 2.58
N THR A 199 -3.07 -3.37 2.95
CA THR A 199 -2.50 -3.81 4.22
C THR A 199 -0.97 -3.80 4.16
N ALA A 200 -0.33 -3.02 5.02
CA ALA A 200 1.11 -2.92 5.19
C ALA A 200 1.52 -3.47 6.56
N SER A 201 2.76 -3.95 6.66
CA SER A 201 3.30 -4.43 7.94
C SER A 201 4.09 -3.32 8.62
N THR A 202 3.90 -3.19 9.94
CA THR A 202 4.65 -2.28 10.81
C THR A 202 5.14 -3.03 12.04
N VAL A 203 6.15 -2.47 12.71
CA VAL A 203 6.60 -2.96 14.01
C VAL A 203 5.87 -2.17 15.09
N SER A 204 5.15 -2.87 15.94
CA SER A 204 4.57 -2.33 17.16
C SER A 204 5.59 -2.42 18.28
N PHE A 205 5.86 -1.27 18.90
CA PHE A 205 6.76 -1.15 20.05
C PHE A 205 5.92 -1.11 21.32
N GLY A 206 6.15 -2.07 22.23
CA GLY A 206 5.53 -2.04 23.55
C GLY A 206 6.03 -0.86 24.40
N PRO A 207 5.35 -0.54 25.51
CA PRO A 207 5.73 0.58 26.38
C PRO A 207 7.18 0.52 26.90
N ARG A 208 7.69 -0.70 27.13
CA ARG A 208 9.10 -0.91 27.53
C ARG A 208 10.10 -0.55 26.45
N ALA A 209 9.81 -0.87 25.19
CA ALA A 209 10.66 -0.48 24.06
C ALA A 209 10.74 1.04 23.90
N GLN A 210 9.64 1.74 24.13
CA GLN A 210 9.59 3.20 24.04
C GLN A 210 10.36 3.90 25.17
N LEU A 211 10.34 3.35 26.38
CA LEU A 211 10.93 3.98 27.56
C LEU A 211 12.37 3.54 27.84
N LEU A 212 12.71 2.28 27.56
CA LEU A 212 13.98 1.67 27.94
C LEU A 212 14.84 1.24 26.74
N GLY A 213 14.34 1.41 25.51
CA GLY A 213 15.02 0.93 24.30
C GLY A 213 15.04 -0.59 24.16
N ASP A 214 14.38 -1.32 25.07
CA ASP A 214 14.29 -2.76 25.05
C ASP A 214 13.27 -3.23 24.00
N LEU A 215 13.76 -3.71 22.86
CA LEU A 215 12.94 -4.22 21.77
C LEU A 215 12.32 -5.60 22.07
N SER A 216 12.63 -6.19 23.23
CA SER A 216 11.98 -7.43 23.69
C SER A 216 10.47 -7.20 23.82
N GLY A 217 9.70 -8.03 23.11
CA GLY A 217 8.24 -7.88 23.05
C GLY A 217 7.71 -6.95 21.96
N SER A 218 8.57 -6.44 21.06
CA SER A 218 8.08 -5.87 19.80
C SER A 218 7.36 -6.94 18.98
N LYS A 219 6.21 -6.57 18.40
CA LYS A 219 5.38 -7.48 17.59
C LYS A 219 5.13 -6.86 16.23
N ARG A 220 5.03 -7.69 15.19
CA ARG A 220 4.61 -7.21 13.87
C ARG A 220 3.10 -7.03 13.86
N ALA A 221 2.66 -5.93 13.28
CA ALA A 221 1.26 -5.60 13.09
C ALA A 221 0.98 -5.35 11.61
N VAL A 222 -0.23 -5.69 11.20
CA VAL A 222 -0.80 -5.42 9.88
C VAL A 222 -1.76 -4.25 10.03
N VAL A 223 -1.52 -3.20 9.27
CA VAL A 223 -2.33 -1.97 9.28
C VAL A 223 -2.79 -1.68 7.87
N LEU A 224 -3.97 -1.10 7.70
CA LEU A 224 -4.36 -0.53 6.40
C LEU A 224 -3.58 0.77 6.18
N PHE A 225 -2.75 0.81 5.14
CA PHE A 225 -2.07 2.00 4.68
C PHE A 225 -2.92 2.70 3.61
N GLY A 226 -3.26 3.97 3.83
CA GLY A 226 -3.95 4.79 2.82
C GLY A 226 -2.95 5.40 1.83
N ALA A 227 -3.08 5.07 0.54
CA ALA A 227 -2.18 5.55 -0.51
C ALA A 227 -2.52 6.97 -0.99
N ASP A 228 -3.74 7.44 -0.72
CA ASP A 228 -4.21 8.75 -1.18
C ASP A 228 -3.37 9.91 -0.63
N GLY A 229 -2.90 10.75 -1.55
CA GLY A 229 -2.07 11.91 -1.24
C GLY A 229 -0.72 11.57 -0.60
N GLN A 230 -0.30 10.29 -0.61
CA GLN A 230 1.02 9.89 -0.16
C GLN A 230 2.03 9.98 -1.31
N SER A 231 3.27 10.35 -1.00
CA SER A 231 4.33 10.33 -2.01
C SER A 231 4.63 8.91 -2.47
N TRP A 232 5.04 8.76 -3.73
CA TRP A 232 5.41 7.48 -4.31
C TRP A 232 6.42 6.72 -3.43
N THR A 233 7.48 7.38 -2.97
CA THR A 233 8.50 6.79 -2.08
C THR A 233 7.91 6.18 -0.80
N LYS A 234 6.93 6.86 -0.18
CA LYS A 234 6.29 6.36 1.04
C LYS A 234 5.38 5.17 0.74
N THR A 235 4.64 5.22 -0.36
CA THR A 235 3.79 4.12 -0.82
C THR A 235 4.60 2.88 -1.17
N THR A 236 5.69 3.02 -1.92
CA THR A 236 6.60 1.90 -2.24
C THR A 236 7.24 1.33 -0.98
N SER A 237 7.71 2.17 -0.05
CA SER A 237 8.28 1.74 1.23
C SER A 237 7.29 0.93 2.07
N ALA A 238 6.02 1.33 2.08
CA ALA A 238 4.96 0.58 2.76
C ALA A 238 4.60 -0.73 2.05
N LEU A 239 4.62 -0.79 0.71
CA LEU A 239 4.40 -2.03 -0.04
C LEU A 239 5.49 -3.07 0.24
N THR A 240 6.74 -2.62 0.39
CA THR A 240 7.91 -3.48 0.59
C THR A 240 8.19 -3.84 2.05
N SER A 241 7.52 -3.22 3.03
CA SER A 241 7.79 -3.46 4.47
C SER A 241 7.36 -4.85 4.97
N GLY A 242 6.43 -5.50 4.26
CA GLY A 242 5.86 -6.78 4.70
C GLY A 242 6.67 -8.00 4.29
N LEU A 243 6.72 -8.97 5.19
CA LEU A 243 7.33 -10.29 4.98
C LEU A 243 6.27 -11.30 4.54
N VAL A 244 6.71 -12.40 3.90
CA VAL A 244 5.82 -13.53 3.56
C VAL A 244 5.16 -14.11 4.82
N ALA A 245 5.91 -14.18 5.93
CA ALA A 245 5.41 -14.67 7.22
C ALA A 245 4.30 -13.79 7.82
N ASP A 246 4.13 -12.55 7.37
CA ASP A 246 3.05 -11.70 7.85
C ASP A 246 1.69 -12.16 7.31
N GLY A 247 1.65 -12.96 6.24
CA GLY A 247 0.43 -13.43 5.57
C GLY A 247 0.06 -12.60 4.33
N PRO A 248 -1.17 -12.82 3.79
CA PRO A 248 -1.61 -12.17 2.57
C PRO A 248 -1.80 -10.67 2.75
N VAL A 249 -1.71 -9.96 1.62
CA VAL A 249 -1.93 -8.53 1.47
C VAL A 249 -3.29 -8.30 0.83
N THR A 250 -4.12 -7.47 1.47
CA THR A 250 -5.36 -6.96 0.88
C THR A 250 -5.09 -5.59 0.25
N LEU A 251 -5.36 -5.47 -1.05
CA LEU A 251 -5.32 -4.24 -1.83
C LEU A 251 -6.76 -3.72 -1.99
N LEU A 252 -6.96 -2.43 -1.77
CA LEU A 252 -8.20 -1.72 -2.07
C LEU A 252 -7.95 -0.85 -3.31
N LEU A 253 -8.50 -1.29 -4.43
CA LEU A 253 -8.30 -0.68 -5.74
C LEU A 253 -9.58 0.04 -6.17
N GLU A 254 -9.47 1.24 -6.72
CA GLU A 254 -10.58 1.90 -7.39
C GLU A 254 -10.47 1.65 -8.90
N ARG A 255 -11.49 0.99 -9.44
CA ARG A 255 -11.59 0.64 -10.86
C ARG A 255 -12.54 1.59 -11.56
N ASP A 256 -12.09 2.17 -12.67
CA ASP A 256 -12.99 2.91 -13.57
C ASP A 256 -13.89 1.90 -14.30
N ARG A 257 -15.20 2.18 -14.37
CA ARG A 257 -16.13 1.36 -15.15
C ARG A 257 -15.89 1.47 -16.65
N ASP A 258 -15.31 2.58 -17.10
CA ASP A 258 -14.97 2.80 -18.50
C ASP A 258 -13.57 2.25 -18.81
N PRO A 259 -13.47 1.19 -19.65
CA PRO A 259 -12.21 0.55 -19.96
C PRO A 259 -11.27 1.44 -20.80
N GLU A 260 -11.79 2.43 -21.53
CA GLU A 260 -10.96 3.35 -22.31
C GLU A 260 -10.26 4.34 -21.38
N ARG A 261 -11.00 4.90 -20.41
CA ARG A 261 -10.42 5.77 -19.37
C ARG A 261 -9.45 5.05 -18.47
N ALA A 262 -9.78 3.80 -18.10
CA ALA A 262 -8.86 2.96 -17.34
C ALA A 262 -7.51 2.77 -18.05
N LYS A 263 -7.48 2.80 -19.39
CA LYS A 263 -6.25 2.70 -20.18
C LYS A 263 -5.59 4.05 -20.48
N ALA A 264 -6.36 5.13 -20.49
CA ALA A 264 -5.93 6.47 -20.89
C ALA A 264 -5.23 7.26 -19.77
N TRP A 265 -4.52 6.59 -18.86
CA TRP A 265 -3.70 7.25 -17.85
C TRP A 265 -2.26 7.38 -18.34
N THR A 266 -1.56 8.41 -17.86
CA THR A 266 -0.18 8.69 -18.23
C THR A 266 0.72 8.48 -17.02
N PRO A 267 1.74 7.60 -17.11
CA PRO A 267 2.75 7.48 -16.06
C PRO A 267 3.47 8.82 -15.83
N GLU A 268 3.81 9.11 -14.59
CA GLU A 268 4.71 10.21 -14.27
C GLU A 268 6.09 9.91 -14.86
N GLU A 269 6.59 10.81 -15.73
CA GLU A 269 7.95 10.68 -16.24
C GLU A 269 8.93 10.94 -15.11
N LEU A 270 9.59 9.88 -14.64
CA LEU A 270 10.72 10.03 -13.72
C LEU A 270 11.82 10.83 -14.43
N PRO A 271 12.47 11.79 -13.74
CA PRO A 271 13.63 12.49 -14.28
C PRO A 271 14.66 11.49 -14.82
N GLN A 272 15.22 11.75 -16.01
CA GLN A 272 16.19 10.84 -16.64
C GLN A 272 17.43 10.55 -15.78
N ASP A 273 17.77 11.48 -14.89
CA ASP A 273 18.89 11.36 -13.95
C ASP A 273 18.54 10.59 -12.67
N ASP A 274 17.30 10.10 -12.54
CA ASP A 274 16.89 9.34 -11.37
C ASP A 274 17.57 7.95 -11.38
N PRO A 275 18.33 7.58 -10.32
CA PRO A 275 19.04 6.30 -10.26
C PRO A 275 18.11 5.08 -10.31
N ARG A 276 16.79 5.28 -10.16
CA ARG A 276 15.77 4.22 -10.28
C ARG A 276 15.42 3.88 -11.72
N VAL A 277 15.69 4.77 -12.69
CA VAL A 277 15.45 4.47 -14.10
C VAL A 277 16.58 3.57 -14.57
N PRO A 278 16.31 2.32 -15.00
CA PRO A 278 17.36 1.51 -15.61
C PRO A 278 17.88 2.28 -16.81
N GLN A 279 19.15 2.72 -16.73
CA GLN A 279 19.79 3.41 -17.85
C GLN A 279 19.73 2.46 -19.02
N LYS A 280 18.83 2.75 -19.97
CA LYS A 280 18.69 1.97 -21.19
C LYS A 280 20.07 1.95 -21.80
N ALA A 281 20.73 0.79 -21.74
CA ALA A 281 22.13 0.65 -22.07
C ALA A 281 22.32 1.31 -23.43
N GLN A 282 22.96 2.48 -23.45
CA GLN A 282 23.19 3.17 -24.71
C GLN A 282 23.92 2.16 -25.58
N PRO A 283 23.40 1.83 -26.78
CA PRO A 283 24.07 0.90 -27.66
C PRO A 283 25.47 1.47 -27.85
N ARG A 284 26.47 0.82 -27.23
CA ARG A 284 27.86 1.26 -27.28
C ARG A 284 28.18 1.39 -28.74
N GLY A 285 28.47 2.63 -29.14
CA GLY A 285 28.59 3.02 -30.54
C GLY A 285 29.31 1.95 -31.33
N ALA A 286 28.61 1.44 -32.35
CA ALA A 286 29.24 0.71 -33.43
C ALA A 286 30.44 1.54 -33.89
N LYS A 287 31.65 1.03 -33.66
CA LYS A 287 32.88 1.59 -34.22
C LYS A 287 32.63 1.86 -35.71
N ALA A 288 32.92 3.08 -36.14
CA ALA A 288 32.87 3.48 -37.53
C ALA A 288 33.58 2.42 -38.43
N PRO A 289 32.94 1.94 -39.52
CA PRO A 289 33.56 1.01 -40.44
C PRO A 289 34.55 1.78 -41.32
N GLY A 290 35.80 1.84 -40.86
CA GLY A 290 36.92 2.44 -41.58
C GLY A 290 38.10 1.50 -41.64
N SER A 291 37.94 0.30 -42.20
CA SER A 291 39.03 -0.46 -42.85
C SER A 291 38.48 -1.69 -43.57
N SER A 292 38.56 -1.65 -44.90
CA SER A 292 38.46 -2.82 -45.78
C SER A 292 39.59 -3.81 -45.49
N PRO A 293 39.38 -5.12 -45.70
CA PRO A 293 39.78 -5.67 -46.99
C PRO A 293 38.75 -6.63 -47.61
N LYS A 294 38.80 -6.65 -48.95
CA LYS A 294 38.14 -7.60 -49.87
C LYS A 294 38.49 -9.04 -49.50
N THR A 295 37.59 -10.00 -49.68
CA THR A 295 37.63 -11.03 -50.76
C THR A 295 36.30 -11.82 -50.77
N ALA A 296 35.92 -12.27 -51.96
CA ALA A 296 34.64 -12.83 -52.36
C ALA A 296 34.27 -14.19 -51.73
N GLY A 297 32.96 -14.44 -51.62
CA GLY A 297 32.39 -15.74 -51.27
C GLY A 297 30.88 -15.75 -51.42
N SER A 298 30.40 -16.08 -52.62
CA SER A 298 29.01 -16.38 -52.97
C SER A 298 28.49 -17.58 -52.15
N GLY A 299 27.30 -17.48 -51.56
CA GLY A 299 26.69 -18.64 -50.89
C GLY A 299 25.41 -18.35 -50.10
N THR A 300 24.27 -18.47 -50.79
CA THR A 300 23.02 -19.13 -50.34
C THR A 300 22.41 -18.78 -48.99
N ARG A 301 21.30 -18.04 -49.09
CA ARG A 301 20.18 -17.88 -48.15
C ARG A 301 19.75 -19.20 -47.48
N ARG A 302 19.91 -19.29 -46.15
CA ARG A 302 19.09 -20.13 -45.25
C ARG A 302 18.85 -19.39 -43.95
N THR A 303 17.57 -19.19 -43.66
CA THR A 303 17.02 -18.89 -42.33
C THR A 303 17.40 -20.00 -41.36
N VAL A 304 18.12 -19.64 -40.29
CA VAL A 304 18.30 -20.48 -39.09
C VAL A 304 18.04 -19.56 -37.91
N GLU A 305 17.13 -19.99 -37.05
CA GLU A 305 16.85 -19.40 -35.74
C GLU A 305 18.15 -19.42 -34.92
N GLU A 306 18.63 -18.24 -34.55
CA GLU A 306 19.77 -18.09 -33.67
C GLU A 306 19.22 -18.06 -32.23
N GLU A 307 19.08 -19.25 -31.65
CA GLU A 307 18.91 -19.44 -30.21
C GLU A 307 20.20 -18.92 -29.54
N SER A 308 20.12 -17.71 -28.99
CA SER A 308 21.22 -17.08 -28.29
C SER A 308 21.49 -17.82 -26.98
N ASP A 309 22.40 -18.79 -27.06
CA ASP A 309 22.97 -19.53 -25.94
C ASP A 309 23.95 -18.62 -25.18
N VAL A 310 23.42 -17.55 -24.59
CA VAL A 310 24.15 -16.71 -23.62
C VAL A 310 23.82 -17.31 -22.26
N PRO A 311 24.80 -17.87 -21.54
CA PRO A 311 24.54 -18.36 -20.20
C PRO A 311 24.14 -17.19 -19.32
N ASP A 312 22.90 -17.21 -18.81
CA ASP A 312 22.40 -16.23 -17.86
C ASP A 312 23.37 -16.14 -16.67
N ALA A 313 24.13 -15.05 -16.60
CA ALA A 313 25.04 -14.78 -15.48
C ALA A 313 24.31 -14.80 -14.12
N ILE A 314 23.00 -14.58 -14.14
CA ILE A 314 22.10 -14.69 -12.99
C ILE A 314 22.00 -16.15 -12.51
N ASN A 315 21.93 -17.13 -13.42
CA ASN A 315 21.85 -18.55 -13.04
C ASN A 315 23.16 -19.05 -12.44
N TYR A 316 24.32 -18.53 -12.86
CA TYR A 316 25.61 -18.85 -12.24
C TYR A 316 25.74 -18.30 -10.82
N ALA A 317 25.22 -17.11 -10.55
CA ALA A 317 25.24 -16.52 -9.21
C ALA A 317 24.40 -17.33 -8.21
N PHE A 318 23.23 -17.82 -8.63
CA PHE A 318 22.40 -18.70 -7.78
C PHE A 318 23.02 -20.09 -7.59
N LEU A 319 23.60 -20.68 -8.64
CA LEU A 319 24.27 -21.98 -8.54
C LEU A 319 25.48 -21.91 -7.58
N THR A 320 26.29 -20.86 -7.67
CA THR A 320 27.46 -20.67 -6.80
C THR A 320 27.06 -20.40 -5.34
N ALA A 321 26.00 -19.62 -5.11
CA ALA A 321 25.47 -19.40 -3.76
C ALA A 321 24.92 -20.70 -3.15
N PHE A 322 24.22 -21.53 -3.93
CA PHE A 322 23.66 -22.79 -3.47
C PHE A 322 24.75 -23.82 -3.13
N VAL A 323 25.79 -23.95 -3.97
CA VAL A 323 26.93 -24.83 -3.70
C VAL A 323 27.69 -24.38 -2.46
N SER A 324 27.87 -23.07 -2.27
CA SER A 324 28.54 -22.51 -1.08
C SER A 324 27.75 -22.79 0.21
N PHE A 325 26.42 -22.73 0.16
CA PHE A 325 25.56 -23.03 1.30
C PHE A 325 25.62 -24.52 1.69
N ILE A 326 25.62 -25.43 0.71
CA ILE A 326 25.76 -26.87 0.97
C ILE A 326 27.13 -27.18 1.58
N LEU A 327 28.22 -26.59 1.07
CA LEU A 327 29.54 -26.77 1.65
C LEU A 327 29.63 -26.25 3.09
N LEU A 328 28.92 -25.17 3.41
CA LEU A 328 28.87 -24.62 4.76
C LEU A 328 28.12 -25.54 5.74
N ILE A 329 27.03 -26.18 5.30
CA ILE A 329 26.33 -27.21 6.08
C ILE A 329 27.24 -28.43 6.31
N LEU A 330 27.94 -28.89 5.27
CA LEU A 330 28.83 -30.05 5.38
C LEU A 330 30.07 -29.76 6.26
N ALA A 331 30.57 -28.52 6.27
CA ALA A 331 31.70 -28.12 7.10
C ALA A 331 31.32 -27.83 8.57
N GLY A 332 30.08 -27.40 8.83
CA GLY A 332 29.61 -27.02 10.17
C GLY A 332 29.02 -28.15 11.02
N PHE A 333 28.77 -29.33 10.43
CA PHE A 333 28.14 -30.48 11.10
C PHE A 333 28.99 -31.75 10.98
N ASN A 334 30.31 -31.64 11.13
CA ASN A 334 31.14 -32.80 11.40
C ASN A 334 31.36 -32.88 12.93
N PRO A 335 30.81 -33.89 13.63
CA PRO A 335 30.89 -34.01 15.09
C PRO A 335 32.31 -34.26 15.61
#